data_AF-A0A351BHS4-F1
#
_entry.id   AF-A0A351BHS4-F1
#
_cell.length_a   1.000
_cell.length_b   1.000
_cell.length_c   1.000
_cell.angle_alpha   90.00
_cell.angle_beta   90.00
_cell.angle_gamma   90.00
#
_symmetry.space_group_name_H-M   'P 1'
#
loop_
_entity.id
_entity.type
_entity.pdbx_description
1 polymer ?
#
loop_
_entity_poly.entity_id
_entity_poly.type
_entity_poly.pdbx_seq_one_letter_code
_entity_poly.pdbx_strand_id
1 'polypeptide(L)'
;DRQLEFLNTPYLHWPDTQCTWLAAEGVLFSADFLGCHYCDSRLFNDAVGDFRFSFDYYYGHIMRPFRTYVREALDLIEPLPLRIIAPAHGPILRRDPREYVARYRALAAPAVHGVATRTLLVFYISAYGATRRMAEAVVAGAESASTAAGEVRVSLYDLEGGDAGAFVDLIEEADALVFGSPTINGDAVKPVWDLLSSLTVVDLKGKVGAAFGSYGWSGEAVPMIEDRLRRLKLRVP
;
A
#
# COMPACT_ATOMS: atom_id res chain seq x y z
N ASP A 1 25.36 31.52 17.02
CA ASP A 1 24.70 31.26 15.73
C ASP A 1 24.14 29.86 15.66
N ARG A 2 22.98 29.68 15.02
CA ARG A 2 22.37 28.37 14.74
C ARG A 2 22.65 28.03 13.26
N GLN A 3 23.09 26.81 12.98
CA GLN A 3 23.32 26.32 11.62
C GLN A 3 22.24 25.31 11.23
N LEU A 4 21.74 25.41 10.01
CA LEU A 4 20.76 24.51 9.42
C LEU A 4 21.43 23.70 8.32
N GLU A 5 21.22 22.39 8.34
CA GLU A 5 21.64 21.45 7.31
C GLU A 5 20.41 20.96 6.53
N PHE A 6 20.51 20.88 5.20
CA PHE A 6 19.40 20.45 4.35
C PHE A 6 19.64 19.01 3.90
N LEU A 7 18.70 18.13 4.23
CA LEU A 7 18.70 16.72 3.86
C LEU A 7 17.79 16.51 2.65
N ASN A 8 18.39 16.17 1.52
CA ASN A 8 17.66 15.95 0.28
C ASN A 8 16.82 14.66 0.41
N THR A 9 15.49 14.80 0.42
CA THR A 9 14.54 13.72 0.71
C THR A 9 13.38 13.75 -0.31
N PRO A 10 13.69 13.69 -1.62
CA PRO A 10 12.68 13.86 -2.66
C PRO A 10 11.67 12.72 -2.67
N TYR A 11 10.49 13.00 -3.20
CA TYR A 11 9.36 12.08 -3.34
C TYR A 11 8.79 11.59 -2.00
N LEU A 12 8.81 12.46 -0.96
CA LEU A 12 8.21 12.20 0.36
C LEU A 12 7.11 13.21 0.74
N HIS A 13 6.03 13.35 -0.02
CA HIS A 13 5.60 12.63 -1.21
C HIS A 13 5.77 13.47 -2.48
N TRP A 14 6.36 14.65 -2.35
CA TRP A 14 6.56 15.61 -3.44
C TRP A 14 8.00 15.53 -3.96
N PRO A 15 8.22 15.77 -5.27
CA PRO A 15 9.55 15.69 -5.87
C PRO A 15 10.58 16.67 -5.26
N ASP A 16 10.12 17.73 -4.62
CA ASP A 16 10.91 18.82 -4.03
C ASP A 16 11.03 18.73 -2.50
N THR A 17 10.51 17.67 -1.86
CA THR A 17 10.60 17.52 -0.41
C THR A 17 12.05 17.54 0.09
N GLN A 18 12.28 18.32 1.15
CA GLN A 18 13.54 18.42 1.87
C GLN A 18 13.28 18.46 3.37
N CYS A 19 14.10 17.73 4.14
CA CYS A 19 14.12 17.84 5.59
C CYS A 19 15.22 18.82 6.00
N THR A 20 15.02 19.55 7.09
CA THR A 20 16.02 20.48 7.62
C THR A 20 16.45 20.05 9.00
N TRP A 21 17.75 19.95 9.24
CA TRP A 21 18.36 19.51 10.48
C TRP A 21 19.02 20.68 11.22
N LEU A 22 18.64 20.85 12.48
CA LEU A 22 19.26 21.79 13.40
C LEU A 22 20.07 21.02 14.46
N ALA A 23 21.34 20.76 14.12
CA ALA A 23 22.23 19.90 14.91
C ALA A 23 22.40 20.37 16.37
N ALA A 24 22.52 21.68 16.59
CA ALA A 24 22.74 22.25 17.92
C ALA A 24 21.61 21.95 18.92
N GLU A 25 20.39 21.71 18.43
CA GLU A 25 19.20 21.46 19.27
C GLU A 25 18.63 20.06 19.11
N GLY A 26 19.17 19.28 18.17
CA GLY A 26 18.65 17.95 17.86
C GLY A 26 17.25 17.99 17.22
N VAL A 27 16.93 19.03 16.45
CA VAL A 27 15.58 19.24 15.86
C VAL A 27 15.60 18.93 14.37
N LEU A 28 14.74 18.00 13.96
CA LEU A 28 14.47 17.70 12.55
C LEU A 28 13.14 18.35 12.14
N PHE A 29 13.18 19.27 11.18
CA PHE A 29 11.99 19.77 10.49
C PHE A 29 11.73 18.88 9.29
N SER A 30 10.71 18.02 9.37
CA SER A 30 10.52 16.90 8.44
C SER A 30 9.46 17.14 7.36
N ALA A 31 8.86 18.34 7.32
CA ALA A 31 7.73 18.63 6.45
C ALA A 31 6.61 17.57 6.60
N ASP A 32 6.11 16.99 5.51
CA ASP A 32 5.07 15.95 5.55
C ASP A 32 5.56 14.63 6.16
N PHE A 33 6.87 14.38 6.16
CA PHE A 33 7.45 13.13 6.64
C PHE A 33 7.34 13.04 8.17
N LEU A 34 7.00 11.84 8.68
CA LEU A 34 6.75 11.59 10.12
C LEU A 34 5.64 12.49 10.72
N GLY A 35 4.75 13.03 9.88
CA GLY A 35 3.57 13.79 10.29
C GLY A 35 2.29 12.97 10.29
N CYS A 36 1.19 13.62 10.67
CA CYS A 36 -0.15 13.04 10.54
C CYS A 36 -1.27 14.10 10.50
N HIS A 37 -2.44 13.73 9.99
CA HIS A 37 -3.64 14.56 10.12
C HIS A 37 -4.34 14.27 11.47
N TYR A 38 -3.91 14.98 12.51
CA TYR A 38 -4.50 14.94 13.84
C TYR A 38 -4.62 16.35 14.41
N CYS A 39 -5.83 16.74 14.84
CA CYS A 39 -6.11 18.08 15.34
C CYS A 39 -6.31 18.04 16.85
N ASP A 40 -5.53 18.85 17.56
CA ASP A 40 -5.64 19.07 19.00
C ASP A 40 -5.22 20.52 19.30
N SER A 41 -5.79 21.11 20.35
CA SER A 41 -5.38 22.44 20.84
C SER A 41 -3.96 22.47 21.41
N ARG A 42 -3.41 21.30 21.77
CA ARG A 42 -2.06 21.11 22.31
C ARG A 42 -1.10 20.74 21.19
N LEU A 43 0.19 21.08 21.37
CA LEU A 43 1.18 21.00 20.30
C LEU A 43 2.01 19.71 20.29
N PHE A 44 2.30 19.13 21.46
CA PHE A 44 3.32 18.09 21.60
C PHE A 44 2.74 16.70 21.82
N ASN A 45 3.42 15.68 21.30
CA ASN A 45 2.96 14.28 21.35
C ASN A 45 2.73 13.72 22.76
N ASP A 46 3.41 14.26 23.78
CA ASP A 46 3.21 13.91 25.19
C ASP A 46 2.05 14.65 25.87
N ALA A 47 1.47 15.65 25.20
CA ALA A 47 0.39 16.46 25.71
C ALA A 47 -0.95 16.19 25.01
N VAL A 48 -0.94 15.83 23.73
CA VAL A 48 -2.16 15.57 22.93
C VAL A 48 -2.84 14.23 23.28
N GLY A 49 -4.01 13.96 22.69
CA GLY A 49 -4.63 12.64 22.74
C GLY A 49 -3.92 11.59 21.89
N ASP A 50 -4.46 10.37 21.86
CA ASP A 50 -3.90 9.27 21.07
C ASP A 50 -4.08 9.51 19.56
N PHE A 51 -2.96 9.69 18.86
CA PHE A 51 -2.91 9.95 17.42
C PHE A 51 -2.27 8.81 16.62
N ARG A 52 -2.03 7.65 17.24
CA ARG A 52 -1.37 6.50 16.60
C ARG A 52 -2.10 6.03 15.34
N PHE A 53 -3.44 5.99 15.40
CA PHE A 53 -4.27 5.69 14.24
C PHE A 53 -4.02 6.69 13.10
N SER A 54 -4.09 7.99 13.37
CA SER A 54 -3.86 9.04 12.36
C SER A 54 -2.45 8.96 11.75
N PHE A 55 -1.45 8.60 12.56
CA PHE A 55 -0.07 8.45 12.11
C PHE A 55 0.11 7.28 11.13
N ASP A 56 -0.38 6.10 11.49
CA ASP A 56 -0.32 4.92 10.62
C ASP A 56 -1.20 5.09 9.38
N TYR A 57 -2.38 5.70 9.54
CA TYR A 57 -3.29 6.02 8.44
C TYR A 57 -2.63 6.96 7.43
N TYR A 58 -1.97 8.01 7.90
CA TYR A 58 -1.24 8.96 7.06
C TYR A 58 -0.14 8.26 6.27
N TYR A 59 0.65 7.40 6.92
CA TYR A 59 1.64 6.57 6.22
C TYR A 59 0.98 5.71 5.13
N GLY A 60 -0.04 4.94 5.48
CA GLY A 60 -0.69 3.98 4.57
C GLY A 60 -1.30 4.62 3.32
N HIS A 61 -1.76 5.86 3.41
CA HIS A 61 -2.46 6.55 2.31
C HIS A 61 -1.57 7.51 1.51
N ILE A 62 -0.56 8.11 2.14
CA ILE A 62 0.26 9.16 1.51
C ILE A 62 1.68 8.66 1.25
N MET A 63 2.32 8.03 2.24
CA MET A 63 3.74 7.70 2.17
C MET A 63 4.03 6.32 1.60
N ARG A 64 3.11 5.36 1.76
CA ARG A 64 3.24 3.97 1.32
C ARG A 64 3.65 3.82 -0.16
N PRO A 65 3.09 4.57 -1.13
CA PRO A 65 3.55 4.49 -2.54
C PRO A 65 5.03 4.82 -2.73
N PHE A 66 5.60 5.59 -1.80
CA PHE A 66 6.97 6.09 -1.83
C PHE A 66 7.89 5.33 -0.87
N ARG A 67 7.51 4.11 -0.43
CA ARG A 67 8.26 3.30 0.55
C ARG A 67 9.77 3.20 0.28
N THR A 68 10.19 3.15 -0.98
CA THR A 68 11.62 3.11 -1.33
C THR A 68 12.32 4.40 -0.91
N TYR A 69 11.75 5.54 -1.27
CA TYR A 69 12.24 6.86 -0.84
C TYR A 69 12.13 7.04 0.67
N VAL A 70 11.10 6.47 1.31
CA VAL A 70 10.99 6.46 2.79
C VAL A 70 12.19 5.77 3.41
N ARG A 71 12.59 4.60 2.90
CA ARG A 71 13.76 3.87 3.41
C ARG A 71 15.05 4.66 3.22
N GLU A 72 15.24 5.25 2.04
CA GLU A 72 16.41 6.09 1.75
C GLU A 72 16.50 7.29 2.70
N ALA A 73 15.37 7.94 3.00
CA ALA A 73 15.34 9.04 3.95
C ALA A 73 15.56 8.61 5.40
N LEU A 74 15.03 7.45 5.80
CA LEU A 74 15.29 6.87 7.12
C LEU A 74 16.78 6.57 7.30
N ASP A 75 17.49 6.12 6.26
CA ASP A 75 18.93 5.86 6.32
C ASP A 75 19.75 7.15 6.58
N LEU A 76 19.25 8.31 6.13
CA LEU A 76 19.84 9.62 6.43
C LEU A 76 19.49 10.12 7.84
N ILE A 77 18.29 9.82 8.33
CA ILE A 77 17.72 10.40 9.55
C ILE A 77 18.07 9.59 10.81
N GLU A 78 18.10 8.27 10.74
CA GLU A 78 18.36 7.39 11.89
C GLU A 78 19.70 7.65 12.62
N PRO A 79 20.81 7.96 11.93
CA PRO A 79 22.08 8.27 12.59
C PRO A 79 22.06 9.57 13.42
N LEU A 80 21.07 10.44 13.21
CA LEU A 80 21.03 11.75 13.85
C LEU A 80 20.71 11.65 15.36
N PRO A 81 21.27 12.53 16.20
CA PRO A 81 20.93 12.63 17.62
C PRO A 81 19.58 13.34 17.81
N LEU A 82 18.49 12.72 17.33
CA LEU A 82 17.13 13.25 17.34
C LEU A 82 16.63 13.49 18.77
N ARG A 83 16.29 14.75 19.06
CA ARG A 83 15.60 15.17 20.29
C ARG A 83 14.16 15.57 20.01
N ILE A 84 13.91 16.20 18.86
CA ILE A 84 12.58 16.62 18.43
C ILE A 84 12.44 16.38 16.92
N ILE A 85 11.26 15.92 16.50
CA ILE A 85 10.84 15.92 15.10
C ILE A 85 9.63 16.84 14.99
N ALA A 86 9.72 17.84 14.12
CA ALA A 86 8.72 18.86 13.88
C ALA A 86 8.15 18.70 12.46
N PRO A 87 7.11 17.85 12.29
CA PRO A 87 6.42 17.72 11.00
C PRO A 87 5.54 18.95 10.72
N ALA A 88 5.11 19.09 9.46
CA ALA A 88 4.17 20.12 9.02
C ALA A 88 2.73 19.88 9.51
N HIS A 89 2.41 18.62 9.82
CA HIS A 89 1.07 18.19 10.21
C HIS A 89 1.09 17.35 11.49
N GLY A 90 0.17 17.66 12.40
CA GLY A 90 -0.02 16.93 13.65
C GLY A 90 0.92 17.39 14.78
N PRO A 91 1.06 16.58 15.83
CA PRO A 91 1.84 16.94 17.01
C PRO A 91 3.35 16.97 16.72
N ILE A 92 4.07 17.88 17.39
CA ILE A 92 5.53 17.85 17.44
C ILE A 92 5.98 16.68 18.32
N LEU A 93 6.86 15.84 17.77
CA LEU A 93 7.35 14.63 18.40
C LEU A 93 8.59 14.96 19.25
N ARG A 94 8.38 15.28 20.53
CA ARG A 94 9.47 15.60 21.48
C ARG A 94 9.71 14.50 22.52
N ARG A 95 8.70 13.69 22.83
CA ARG A 95 8.84 12.49 23.65
C ARG A 95 9.10 11.31 22.73
N ASP A 96 10.19 10.60 22.99
CA ASP A 96 10.59 9.37 22.29
C ASP A 96 10.51 9.47 20.75
N PRO A 97 11.08 10.51 20.11
CA PRO A 97 10.98 10.72 18.66
C PRO A 97 11.48 9.53 17.83
N ARG A 98 12.43 8.76 18.38
CA ARG A 98 12.96 7.55 17.73
C ARG A 98 11.93 6.43 17.58
N GLU A 99 10.90 6.38 18.41
CA GLU A 99 9.83 5.38 18.25
C GLU A 99 9.04 5.60 16.97
N TYR A 100 8.82 6.86 16.57
CA TYR A 100 8.12 7.20 15.33
C TYR A 100 8.96 6.91 14.09
N VAL A 101 10.28 7.14 14.17
CA VAL A 101 11.24 6.73 13.14
C VAL A 101 11.24 5.20 13.00
N ALA A 102 11.32 4.47 14.11
CA ALA A 102 11.26 3.01 14.11
C ALA A 102 9.91 2.48 13.59
N ARG A 103 8.80 3.16 13.90
CA ARG A 103 7.48 2.83 13.35
C ARG A 103 7.46 2.97 11.84
N TYR A 104 7.95 4.08 11.29
CA TYR A 104 8.07 4.25 9.83
C TYR A 104 9.01 3.21 9.21
N ARG A 105 10.13 2.86 9.86
CA ARG A 105 11.03 1.79 9.40
C ARG A 105 10.30 0.44 9.34
N ALA A 106 9.47 0.12 10.33
CA ALA A 106 8.68 -1.10 10.33
C ALA A 106 7.59 -1.08 9.25
N LEU A 107 6.89 0.05 9.09
CA LEU A 107 5.85 0.21 8.06
C LEU A 107 6.42 0.23 6.63
N ALA A 108 7.66 0.67 6.45
CA ALA A 108 8.37 0.69 5.17
C ALA A 108 9.27 -0.53 4.95
N ALA A 109 9.32 -1.46 5.90
CA ALA A 109 10.08 -2.68 5.76
C ALA A 109 9.61 -3.41 4.49
N PRO A 110 10.53 -3.98 3.70
CA PRO A 110 10.12 -4.91 2.65
C PRO A 110 9.27 -6.00 3.30
N ALA A 111 8.14 -6.33 2.69
CA ALA A 111 7.40 -7.51 3.11
C ALA A 111 8.35 -8.71 3.04
N VAL A 112 8.62 -9.32 4.19
CA VAL A 112 9.54 -10.46 4.27
C VAL A 112 8.82 -11.64 3.64
N HIS A 113 9.12 -11.90 2.38
CA HIS A 113 8.87 -13.20 1.80
C HIS A 113 10.16 -13.99 1.74
N GLY A 114 10.09 -15.19 2.34
CA GLY A 114 11.05 -16.24 2.09
C GLY A 114 11.16 -16.39 0.57
N VAL A 115 12.37 -16.20 0.08
CA VAL A 115 12.77 -15.96 -1.32
C VAL A 115 12.39 -17.11 -2.29
N ALA A 116 11.59 -18.10 -1.85
CA ALA A 116 11.34 -19.34 -2.56
C ALA A 116 9.92 -19.53 -3.12
N THR A 117 8.87 -18.90 -2.56
CA THR A 117 7.47 -19.23 -2.91
C THR A 117 6.79 -18.05 -3.61
N ARG A 118 6.30 -18.26 -4.84
CA ARG A 118 5.51 -17.27 -5.58
C ARG A 118 4.10 -17.19 -5.02
N THR A 119 3.43 -16.07 -5.17
CA THR A 119 2.10 -15.83 -4.60
C THR A 119 1.09 -15.37 -5.65
N LEU A 120 -0.10 -15.96 -5.62
CA LEU A 120 -1.22 -15.63 -6.51
C LEU A 120 -2.46 -15.33 -5.65
N LEU A 121 -3.00 -14.12 -5.78
CA LEU A 121 -4.28 -13.77 -5.18
C LEU A 121 -5.37 -13.73 -6.23
N VAL A 122 -6.44 -14.48 -5.97
CA VAL A 122 -7.64 -14.54 -6.80
C VAL A 122 -8.77 -13.87 -6.02
N PHE A 123 -9.20 -12.71 -6.48
CA PHE A 123 -10.37 -12.00 -5.96
C PHE A 123 -11.54 -12.25 -6.89
N TYR A 124 -12.71 -12.55 -6.36
CA TYR A 124 -13.91 -12.69 -7.18
C TYR A 124 -15.16 -12.24 -6.45
N ILE A 125 -16.21 -12.03 -7.21
CA ILE A 125 -17.58 -11.93 -6.73
C ILE A 125 -18.48 -12.65 -7.71
N SER A 126 -19.61 -13.18 -7.25
CA SER A 126 -20.52 -13.91 -8.13
C SER A 126 -21.98 -13.73 -7.74
N ALA A 127 -22.81 -13.31 -8.70
CA ALA A 127 -24.25 -13.18 -8.47
C ALA A 127 -24.97 -14.55 -8.43
N TYR A 128 -24.57 -15.47 -9.32
CA TYR A 128 -25.24 -16.77 -9.51
C TYR A 128 -24.25 -17.95 -9.51
N GLY A 129 -23.07 -17.77 -8.93
CA GLY A 129 -22.05 -18.80 -8.78
C GLY A 129 -21.24 -19.17 -10.03
N ALA A 130 -21.55 -18.62 -11.21
CA ALA A 130 -20.78 -18.91 -12.43
C ALA A 130 -19.33 -18.39 -12.33
N THR A 131 -19.15 -17.12 -11.93
CA THR A 131 -17.84 -16.52 -11.66
C THR A 131 -17.10 -17.27 -10.54
N ARG A 132 -17.82 -17.72 -9.50
CA ARG A 132 -17.24 -18.53 -8.41
C ARG A 132 -16.59 -19.81 -8.94
N ARG A 133 -17.29 -20.57 -9.77
CA ARG A 133 -16.75 -21.79 -10.39
C ARG A 133 -15.53 -21.52 -11.26
N MET A 134 -15.51 -20.38 -11.97
CA MET A 134 -14.33 -19.95 -12.73
C MET A 134 -13.16 -19.64 -11.79
N ALA A 135 -13.41 -18.97 -10.68
CA ALA A 135 -12.38 -18.66 -9.68
C ALA A 135 -11.77 -19.93 -9.09
N GLU A 136 -12.61 -20.90 -8.72
CA GLU A 136 -12.19 -22.23 -8.23
C GLU A 136 -11.36 -22.98 -9.29
N ALA A 137 -11.74 -22.91 -10.57
CA ALA A 137 -10.98 -23.53 -11.66
C ALA A 137 -9.62 -22.84 -11.88
N VAL A 138 -9.54 -21.51 -11.74
CA VAL A 138 -8.28 -20.77 -11.79
C VAL A 138 -7.35 -21.21 -10.65
N VAL A 139 -7.88 -21.33 -9.43
CA VAL A 139 -7.12 -21.80 -8.26
C VAL A 139 -6.57 -23.20 -8.50
N ALA A 140 -7.43 -24.16 -8.91
CA ALA A 140 -7.02 -25.52 -9.19
C ALA A 140 -5.96 -25.61 -10.31
N GLY A 141 -6.09 -24.78 -11.36
CA GLY A 141 -5.10 -24.69 -12.43
C GLY A 141 -3.74 -24.16 -11.92
N ALA A 142 -3.75 -23.14 -11.08
CA ALA A 142 -2.53 -22.56 -10.52
C ALA A 142 -1.84 -23.50 -9.52
N GLU A 143 -2.60 -24.18 -8.67
CA GLU A 143 -2.08 -25.18 -7.72
C GLU A 143 -1.50 -26.40 -8.44
N SER A 144 -2.13 -26.84 -9.54
CA SER A 144 -1.56 -27.95 -10.33
C SER A 144 -0.27 -27.54 -11.04
N ALA A 145 -0.19 -26.33 -11.60
CA ALA A 145 1.02 -25.79 -12.23
C ALA A 145 2.17 -25.55 -11.23
N SER A 146 1.86 -25.23 -9.96
CA SER A 146 2.82 -25.07 -8.85
C SER A 146 3.73 -26.30 -8.69
N THR A 147 3.17 -27.51 -8.84
CA THR A 147 3.96 -28.75 -8.73
C THR A 147 5.02 -28.92 -9.83
N ALA A 148 4.87 -28.24 -10.98
CA ALA A 148 5.73 -28.37 -12.14
C ALA A 148 6.71 -27.19 -12.34
N ALA A 149 6.34 -25.98 -11.91
CA ALA A 149 7.08 -24.74 -12.19
C ALA A 149 7.67 -24.04 -10.95
N GLY A 150 7.58 -24.68 -9.78
CA GLY A 150 7.99 -24.15 -8.48
C GLY A 150 6.81 -23.71 -7.62
N GLU A 151 6.97 -23.73 -6.30
CA GLU A 151 5.88 -23.53 -5.35
C GLU A 151 5.20 -22.17 -5.52
N VAL A 152 3.91 -22.20 -5.83
CA VAL A 152 2.98 -21.07 -5.86
C VAL A 152 1.95 -21.24 -4.76
N ARG A 153 1.91 -20.29 -3.83
CA ARG A 153 0.86 -20.16 -2.82
C ARG A 153 -0.31 -19.39 -3.42
N VAL A 154 -1.45 -20.06 -3.57
CA VAL A 154 -2.67 -19.47 -4.13
C VAL A 154 -3.64 -19.12 -3.00
N SER A 155 -4.31 -17.98 -3.08
CA SER A 155 -5.35 -17.58 -2.12
C SER A 155 -6.57 -17.05 -2.85
N LEU A 156 -7.75 -17.51 -2.44
CA LEU A 156 -9.03 -17.18 -3.04
C LEU A 156 -9.86 -16.33 -2.07
N TYR A 157 -10.32 -15.17 -2.54
CA TYR A 157 -11.11 -14.22 -1.76
C TYR A 157 -12.42 -13.90 -2.45
N ASP A 158 -13.51 -14.12 -1.72
CA ASP A 158 -14.85 -13.65 -2.10
C ASP A 158 -15.03 -12.20 -1.62
N LEU A 159 -15.37 -11.30 -2.52
CA LEU A 159 -15.59 -9.88 -2.24
C LEU A 159 -17.02 -9.58 -1.76
N GLU A 160 -17.89 -10.58 -1.64
CA GLU A 160 -19.22 -10.42 -1.06
C GLU A 160 -19.13 -9.93 0.40
N GLY A 161 -19.59 -8.70 0.67
CA GLY A 161 -19.68 -8.14 2.02
C GLY A 161 -18.35 -7.71 2.66
N GLY A 162 -17.23 -7.71 1.92
CA GLY A 162 -15.90 -7.34 2.43
C GLY A 162 -15.51 -5.88 2.19
N ASP A 163 -14.65 -5.34 3.07
CA ASP A 163 -13.97 -4.05 2.86
C ASP A 163 -12.70 -4.25 2.03
N ALA A 164 -12.61 -3.57 0.88
CA ALA A 164 -11.47 -3.59 -0.02
C ALA A 164 -10.15 -3.15 0.65
N GLY A 165 -10.22 -2.36 1.73
CA GLY A 165 -9.05 -1.89 2.48
C GLY A 165 -8.25 -3.00 3.17
N ALA A 166 -8.88 -4.15 3.48
CA ALA A 166 -8.23 -5.25 4.19
C ALA A 166 -7.19 -6.01 3.34
N PHE A 167 -7.18 -5.83 2.02
CA PHE A 167 -6.34 -6.61 1.10
C PHE A 167 -5.07 -5.90 0.62
N VAL A 168 -4.87 -4.63 0.98
CA VAL A 168 -3.79 -3.79 0.44
C VAL A 168 -2.41 -4.40 0.73
N ASP A 169 -2.18 -4.87 1.96
CA ASP A 169 -0.94 -5.55 2.37
C ASP A 169 -0.71 -6.85 1.60
N LEU A 170 -1.76 -7.68 1.48
CA LEU A 170 -1.71 -8.93 0.74
C LEU A 170 -1.38 -8.69 -0.74
N ILE A 171 -1.95 -7.66 -1.34
CA ILE A 171 -1.74 -7.32 -2.75
C ILE A 171 -0.33 -6.78 -3.00
N GLU A 172 0.21 -6.02 -2.06
CA GLU A 172 1.60 -5.57 -2.13
C GLU A 172 2.58 -6.75 -2.07
N GLU A 173 2.23 -7.80 -1.34
CA GLU A 173 3.00 -9.05 -1.24
C GLU A 173 2.87 -9.97 -2.46
N ALA A 174 1.75 -9.89 -3.19
CA ALA A 174 1.42 -10.81 -4.27
C ALA A 174 2.31 -10.66 -5.52
N ASP A 175 2.73 -11.75 -6.15
CA ASP A 175 3.40 -11.70 -7.47
C ASP A 175 2.39 -11.55 -8.62
N ALA A 176 1.19 -12.10 -8.43
CA ALA A 176 0.12 -12.08 -9.41
C ALA A 176 -1.24 -11.82 -8.76
N LEU A 177 -2.07 -11.03 -9.46
CA LEU A 177 -3.42 -10.67 -9.06
C LEU A 177 -4.40 -11.06 -10.16
N VAL A 178 -5.49 -11.74 -9.78
CA VAL A 178 -6.55 -12.12 -10.71
C VAL A 178 -7.89 -11.66 -10.17
N PHE A 179 -8.69 -11.04 -11.04
CA PHE A 179 -9.97 -10.43 -10.67
C PHE A 179 -11.13 -11.07 -11.43
N GLY A 180 -12.10 -11.60 -10.69
CA GLY A 180 -13.31 -12.23 -11.19
C GLY A 180 -14.53 -11.34 -10.99
N SER A 181 -15.18 -10.92 -12.09
CA SER A 181 -16.46 -10.17 -12.00
C SER A 181 -17.51 -10.75 -12.95
N PRO A 182 -18.78 -10.87 -12.54
CA PRO A 182 -19.85 -10.95 -13.51
C PRO A 182 -20.00 -9.61 -14.23
N THR A 183 -20.61 -9.62 -15.42
CA THR A 183 -21.12 -8.39 -16.05
C THR A 183 -22.55 -8.14 -15.58
N ILE A 184 -22.81 -6.97 -14.98
CA ILE A 184 -24.16 -6.51 -14.63
C ILE A 184 -24.36 -5.12 -15.24
N ASN A 185 -25.41 -4.97 -16.05
CA ASN A 185 -25.73 -3.72 -16.74
C ASN A 185 -24.57 -3.13 -17.57
N GLY A 186 -23.76 -4.01 -18.18
CA GLY A 186 -22.64 -3.62 -19.04
C GLY A 186 -21.38 -3.19 -18.29
N ASP A 187 -21.25 -3.50 -17.00
CA ASP A 187 -20.10 -3.11 -16.18
C ASP A 187 -19.66 -4.25 -15.25
N ALA A 188 -18.43 -4.15 -14.73
CA ALA A 188 -17.99 -4.89 -13.56
C ALA A 188 -18.72 -4.38 -12.31
N VAL A 189 -18.91 -5.26 -11.33
CA VAL A 189 -19.68 -4.88 -10.13
C VAL A 189 -18.84 -4.05 -9.17
N LYS A 190 -19.51 -3.15 -8.45
CA LYS A 190 -18.89 -2.16 -7.53
C LYS A 190 -17.79 -2.72 -6.62
N PRO A 191 -17.93 -3.88 -5.97
CA PRO A 191 -16.86 -4.40 -5.10
C PRO A 191 -15.52 -4.63 -5.82
N VAL A 192 -15.55 -5.01 -7.10
CA VAL A 192 -14.33 -5.14 -7.92
C VAL A 192 -13.72 -3.76 -8.19
N TRP A 193 -14.55 -2.76 -8.48
CA TRP A 193 -14.09 -1.39 -8.67
C TRP A 193 -13.51 -0.76 -7.40
N ASP A 194 -14.11 -1.03 -6.25
CA ASP A 194 -13.60 -0.56 -4.96
C ASP A 194 -12.21 -1.12 -4.68
N LEU A 195 -11.99 -2.41 -4.94
CA LEU A 195 -10.69 -3.04 -4.83
C LEU A 195 -9.68 -2.47 -5.84
N LEU A 196 -10.04 -2.36 -7.12
CA LEU A 196 -9.16 -1.79 -8.15
C LEU A 196 -8.82 -0.31 -7.92
N SER A 197 -9.68 0.40 -7.19
CA SER A 197 -9.46 1.79 -6.80
C SER A 197 -8.50 1.89 -5.62
N SER A 198 -8.57 0.96 -4.65
CA SER A 198 -7.63 0.95 -3.52
C SER A 198 -6.19 0.64 -3.93
N LEU A 199 -5.96 0.01 -5.09
CA LEU A 199 -4.61 -0.32 -5.55
C LEU A 199 -3.73 0.88 -5.89
N THR A 200 -4.28 2.10 -5.98
CA THR A 200 -3.49 3.30 -6.30
C THR A 200 -2.48 3.67 -5.21
N VAL A 201 -2.66 3.19 -3.99
CA VAL A 201 -1.73 3.44 -2.88
C VAL A 201 -0.63 2.39 -2.76
N VAL A 202 -0.56 1.43 -3.69
CA VAL A 202 0.39 0.32 -3.70
C VAL A 202 1.29 0.37 -4.92
N ASP A 203 2.56 0.00 -4.76
CA ASP A 203 3.47 -0.22 -5.88
C ASP A 203 3.19 -1.59 -6.53
N LEU A 204 2.55 -1.57 -7.70
CA LEU A 204 2.17 -2.76 -8.46
C LEU A 204 3.16 -3.09 -9.59
N LYS A 205 4.27 -2.36 -9.69
CA LYS A 205 5.21 -2.48 -10.80
C LYS A 205 5.77 -3.90 -10.88
N GLY A 206 5.66 -4.52 -12.06
CA GLY A 206 6.20 -5.85 -12.33
C GLY A 206 5.28 -7.01 -11.92
N LYS A 207 4.16 -6.75 -11.25
CA LYS A 207 3.15 -7.78 -10.94
C LYS A 207 2.38 -8.21 -12.18
N VAL A 208 1.95 -9.47 -12.21
CA VAL A 208 1.05 -9.99 -13.26
C VAL A 208 -0.39 -9.70 -12.88
N GLY A 209 -1.19 -9.23 -13.84
CA GLY A 209 -2.62 -8.98 -13.64
C GLY A 209 -3.45 -9.77 -14.65
N ALA A 210 -4.57 -10.36 -14.25
CA ALA A 210 -5.53 -10.96 -15.17
C ALA A 210 -6.98 -10.74 -14.70
N ALA A 211 -7.92 -10.90 -15.61
CA ALA A 211 -9.34 -10.82 -15.31
C ALA A 211 -10.10 -12.02 -15.88
N PHE A 212 -11.18 -12.40 -15.22
CA PHE A 212 -12.14 -13.38 -15.72
C PHE A 212 -13.55 -13.01 -15.28
N GLY A 213 -14.55 -13.62 -15.90
CA GLY A 213 -15.91 -13.22 -15.63
C GLY A 213 -16.96 -14.03 -16.37
N SER A 214 -18.15 -14.07 -15.81
CA SER A 214 -19.33 -14.66 -16.43
C SER A 214 -20.30 -13.59 -16.88
N TYR A 215 -21.03 -13.83 -17.96
CA TYR A 215 -22.05 -12.91 -18.45
C TYR A 215 -23.26 -13.65 -19.00
N GLY A 216 -24.38 -12.92 -19.11
CA GLY A 216 -25.59 -13.40 -19.79
C GLY A 216 -25.54 -13.12 -21.30
N TRP A 217 -25.63 -11.84 -21.68
CA TRP A 217 -25.70 -11.39 -23.07
C TRP A 217 -24.36 -10.85 -23.59
N SER A 218 -23.65 -10.09 -22.77
CA SER A 218 -22.42 -9.37 -23.13
C SER A 218 -21.43 -9.29 -21.95
N GLY A 219 -20.13 -9.29 -22.28
CA GLY A 219 -19.03 -9.54 -21.35
C GLY A 219 -18.12 -8.35 -21.05
N GLU A 220 -18.67 -7.15 -20.88
CA GLU A 220 -17.90 -5.89 -20.76
C GLU A 220 -16.99 -5.81 -19.52
N ALA A 221 -17.34 -6.50 -18.43
CA ALA A 221 -16.60 -6.41 -17.16
C ALA A 221 -15.11 -6.79 -17.31
N VAL A 222 -14.81 -7.88 -18.02
CA VAL A 222 -13.44 -8.40 -18.18
C VAL A 222 -12.52 -7.40 -18.88
N PRO A 223 -12.83 -6.89 -20.10
CA PRO A 223 -11.96 -5.93 -20.76
C PRO A 223 -11.81 -4.62 -19.98
N MET A 224 -12.87 -4.15 -19.29
CA MET A 224 -12.80 -2.97 -18.42
C MET A 224 -11.80 -3.15 -17.27
N ILE A 225 -11.81 -4.32 -16.63
CA ILE A 225 -10.87 -4.67 -15.56
C ILE A 225 -9.44 -4.75 -16.13
N GLU A 226 -9.23 -5.45 -17.25
CA GLU A 226 -7.91 -5.55 -17.88
C GLU A 226 -7.32 -4.18 -18.22
N ASP A 227 -8.14 -3.28 -18.79
CA ASP A 227 -7.71 -1.92 -19.10
C ASP A 227 -7.30 -1.14 -17.85
N ARG A 228 -8.02 -1.33 -16.74
CA ARG A 228 -7.65 -0.75 -15.45
C ARG A 228 -6.31 -1.32 -14.95
N LEU A 229 -6.10 -2.63 -15.03
CA LEU A 229 -4.85 -3.29 -14.63
C LEU A 229 -3.64 -2.79 -15.46
N ARG A 230 -3.81 -2.64 -16.78
CA ARG A 230 -2.79 -2.05 -17.67
C ARG A 230 -2.45 -0.61 -17.26
N ARG A 231 -3.45 0.21 -16.92
CA ARG A 231 -3.24 1.59 -16.44
C ARG A 231 -2.49 1.64 -15.10
N LEU A 232 -2.75 0.67 -14.23
CA LEU A 232 -2.03 0.46 -12.97
C LEU A 232 -0.63 -0.18 -13.15
N LYS A 233 -0.17 -0.36 -14.39
CA LYS A 233 1.17 -0.86 -14.76
C LYS A 233 1.43 -2.34 -14.43
N LEU A 234 0.37 -3.14 -14.27
CA LEU A 234 0.52 -4.60 -14.23
C LEU A 234 0.78 -5.16 -15.63
N ARG A 235 1.48 -6.30 -15.69
CA ARG A 235 1.62 -7.08 -16.92
C ARG A 235 0.36 -7.92 -17.10
N VAL A 236 -0.51 -7.48 -18.00
CA VAL A 236 -1.69 -8.24 -18.43
C VAL A 236 -1.31 -9.09 -19.64
N PRO A 237 -1.39 -10.44 -19.56
CA PRO A 237 -1.05 -11.35 -20.65
C PRO A 237 -2.08 -11.32 -21.79
#